data_AF-A0A9W6X3Z3-F1
#
_entry.id   AF-A0A9W6X3Z3-F1
#
_cell.length_a   1.000
_cell.length_b   1.000
_cell.length_c   1.000
_cell.angle_alpha   90.00
_cell.angle_beta   90.00
_cell.angle_gamma   90.00
#
_symmetry.space_group_name_H-M   'P 1'
#
loop_
_entity.id
_entity.type
_entity.pdbx_description
1 polymer ?
#
loop_
_entity_poly.entity_id
_entity_poly.type
_entity_poly.pdbx_seq_one_letter_code
_entity_poly.pdbx_strand_id
1 'polypeptide(L)'
;MQLSQADALELLVLLAALNEADSWVVMQEACLFDGPEPPLIPDVRLDLDTYGYVNAVKEFRFDVHGICLLVRLCAMPDTVITEAGDRCLVEEALAVMLYRLSYPKRLHDMMDKFGRSTPALS
;
A
#
# COMPACT_ATOMS: atom_id res chain seq x y z
N MET A 1 -16.35 -25.88 14.28
CA MET A 1 -17.13 -25.06 15.22
C MET A 1 -16.69 -23.63 14.97
N GLN A 2 -17.53 -22.76 14.42
CA GLN A 2 -17.19 -21.34 14.27
C GLN A 2 -17.47 -20.66 15.62
N LEU A 3 -16.44 -20.08 16.23
CA LEU A 3 -16.59 -19.20 17.38
C LEU A 3 -17.30 -17.92 16.92
N SER A 4 -18.26 -17.42 17.71
CA SER A 4 -18.85 -16.12 17.43
C SER A 4 -17.89 -14.99 17.79
N GLN A 5 -18.10 -13.77 17.26
CA GLN A 5 -17.27 -12.61 17.60
C GLN A 5 -17.25 -12.33 19.12
N ALA A 6 -18.38 -12.54 19.80
CA ALA A 6 -18.46 -12.39 21.24
C ALA A 6 -17.55 -13.40 21.96
N ASP A 7 -17.59 -14.67 21.54
CA ASP A 7 -16.76 -15.73 22.13
C ASP A 7 -15.26 -15.48 21.86
N ALA A 8 -14.91 -14.97 20.66
CA ALA A 8 -13.54 -14.63 20.31
C ALA A 8 -12.99 -13.47 21.16
N LEU A 9 -13.79 -12.44 21.43
CA LEU A 9 -13.41 -11.34 22.30
C LEU A 9 -13.27 -11.79 23.75
N GLU A 10 -14.17 -12.65 24.24
CA GLU A 10 -14.08 -13.22 25.57
C GLU A 10 -12.82 -14.08 25.72
N LEU A 11 -12.50 -14.90 24.73
CA LEU A 11 -11.27 -15.69 24.69
C LEU A 11 -10.02 -14.79 24.71
N LEU A 12 -10.01 -13.68 23.98
CA LEU A 12 -8.90 -12.73 23.99
C LEU A 12 -8.68 -12.13 25.39
N VAL A 13 -9.76 -11.75 26.08
CA VAL A 13 -9.70 -11.23 27.46
C VAL A 13 -9.16 -12.29 28.42
N LEU A 14 -9.60 -13.54 28.28
CA LEU A 14 -9.11 -14.66 29.10
C LEU A 14 -7.62 -14.92 28.86
N LEU A 15 -7.17 -14.95 27.60
CA LEU A 15 -5.77 -15.13 27.26
C LEU A 15 -4.89 -13.98 27.78
N ALA A 16 -5.37 -12.74 27.67
CA ALA A 16 -4.70 -11.59 28.27
C ALA A 16 -4.58 -11.72 29.79
N ALA A 17 -5.63 -12.19 30.48
CA ALA A 17 -5.62 -12.42 31.93
C ALA A 17 -4.66 -13.56 32.35
N LEU A 18 -4.39 -14.51 31.45
CA LEU A 18 -3.42 -15.60 31.64
C LEU A 18 -1.98 -15.19 31.26
N ASN A 19 -1.74 -13.91 30.98
CA ASN A 19 -0.44 -13.40 30.50
C ASN A 19 -0.03 -13.98 29.13
N GLU A 20 -1.00 -14.41 28.33
CA GLU A 20 -0.88 -14.90 26.96
C GLU A 20 -1.39 -13.83 25.97
N ALA A 21 -1.13 -12.55 26.28
CA ALA A 21 -1.67 -11.43 25.52
C ALA A 21 -1.30 -11.50 24.03
N ASP A 22 -0.09 -11.99 23.70
CA ASP A 22 0.42 -12.14 22.33
C ASP A 22 -0.39 -13.12 21.45
N SER A 23 -1.25 -13.93 22.06
CA SER A 23 -2.15 -14.84 21.35
C SER A 23 -3.12 -14.14 20.40
N TRP A 24 -3.32 -12.82 20.56
CA TRP A 24 -4.16 -12.01 19.68
C TRP A 24 -3.73 -12.09 18.20
N VAL A 25 -2.43 -12.22 17.92
CA VAL A 25 -1.90 -12.34 16.55
C VAL A 25 -2.39 -13.63 15.90
N VAL A 26 -2.25 -14.75 16.61
CA VAL A 26 -2.72 -16.07 16.14
C VAL A 26 -4.24 -16.06 15.98
N MET A 27 -4.96 -15.38 16.86
CA MET A 27 -6.40 -15.26 16.76
C MET A 27 -6.84 -14.44 15.54
N GLN A 28 -6.11 -13.37 15.23
CA GLN A 28 -6.34 -12.56 14.04
C GLN A 28 -6.02 -13.34 12.75
N GLU A 29 -4.90 -14.07 12.70
CA GLU A 29 -4.56 -14.94 11.57
C GLU A 29 -5.58 -16.06 11.35
N ALA A 30 -6.20 -16.55 12.42
CA ALA A 30 -7.31 -17.50 12.38
C ALA A 30 -8.68 -16.86 12.02
N CYS A 31 -8.70 -15.56 11.70
CA CYS A 31 -9.91 -14.78 11.38
C CYS A 31 -11.00 -14.88 12.46
N LEU A 32 -10.63 -14.89 13.74
CA LEU A 32 -11.58 -14.99 14.86
C LEU A 32 -12.30 -13.68 15.18
N PHE A 33 -11.80 -12.55 14.69
CA PHE A 33 -12.42 -11.24 14.89
C PHE A 33 -13.10 -10.77 13.62
N ASP A 34 -14.37 -10.38 13.73
CA ASP A 34 -15.00 -9.63 12.65
C ASP A 34 -14.40 -8.22 12.59
N GLY A 35 -13.96 -7.84 11.40
CA GLY A 35 -13.45 -6.52 11.08
C GLY A 35 -13.92 -6.11 9.68
N PRO A 36 -13.75 -4.83 9.31
CA PRO A 36 -13.97 -4.43 7.93
C PRO A 36 -13.10 -5.31 7.01
N GLU A 37 -13.69 -5.83 5.94
CA GLU A 37 -12.94 -6.58 4.93
C GLU A 37 -11.80 -5.67 4.41
N PRO A 38 -10.54 -6.13 4.45
CA PRO A 38 -9.44 -5.34 3.92
C PRO A 38 -9.65 -5.13 2.42
N PRO A 39 -9.36 -3.93 1.89
CA PRO A 39 -9.43 -3.73 0.45
C PRO A 39 -8.45 -4.67 -0.24
N LEU A 40 -8.87 -5.27 -1.35
CA LEU A 40 -7.98 -6.06 -2.19
C LEU A 40 -6.87 -5.14 -2.72
N ILE A 41 -5.63 -5.42 -2.34
CA ILE A 41 -4.44 -4.75 -2.89
C ILE A 41 -3.92 -5.65 -4.00
N PRO A 42 -4.00 -5.23 -5.28
CA PRO A 42 -3.49 -6.04 -6.37
C PRO A 42 -1.98 -6.23 -6.25
N ASP A 43 -1.50 -7.42 -6.60
CA ASP A 43 -0.05 -7.68 -6.71
C ASP A 43 0.47 -7.13 -8.04
N VAL A 44 0.42 -5.80 -8.17
CA VAL A 44 0.93 -5.04 -9.30
C VAL A 44 2.09 -4.20 -8.79
N ARG A 45 3.15 -4.10 -9.58
CA ARG A 45 4.27 -3.20 -9.30
C ARG A 45 4.50 -2.36 -10.53
N LEU A 46 4.66 -1.05 -10.34
CA LEU A 46 5.07 -0.19 -11.43
C LEU A 46 6.52 -0.51 -11.78
N ASP A 47 6.72 -0.94 -13.02
CA ASP A 47 8.03 -1.05 -13.62
C ASP A 47 8.10 -0.05 -14.78
N LEU A 48 8.97 0.96 -14.63
CA LEU A 48 9.15 1.98 -15.64
C LEU A 48 9.95 1.47 -16.85
N ASP A 49 10.80 0.47 -16.68
CA ASP A 49 11.64 -0.05 -17.76
C ASP A 49 10.81 -0.77 -18.83
N THR A 50 9.71 -1.39 -18.41
CA THR A 50 8.73 -2.02 -19.31
C THR A 50 7.57 -1.09 -19.70
N TYR A 51 7.57 0.16 -19.22
CA TYR A 51 6.47 1.10 -19.44
C TYR A 51 6.55 1.81 -20.80
N GLY A 52 5.46 1.75 -21.56
CA GLY A 52 5.39 2.42 -22.86
C GLY A 52 5.49 3.95 -22.73
N TYR A 53 6.43 4.57 -23.46
CA TYR A 53 6.67 6.02 -23.44
C TYR A 53 5.40 6.87 -23.64
N VAL A 54 4.54 6.49 -24.60
CA VAL A 54 3.30 7.21 -24.90
C VAL A 54 2.30 7.13 -23.74
N ASN A 55 2.25 5.99 -23.03
CA ASN A 55 1.38 5.83 -21.87
C ASN A 55 1.92 6.63 -20.68
N ALA A 56 3.24 6.64 -20.46
CA ALA A 56 3.88 7.44 -19.42
C ALA A 56 3.50 8.93 -19.54
N VAL A 57 3.60 9.49 -20.75
CA VAL A 57 3.24 10.90 -20.99
C VAL A 57 1.77 11.16 -20.68
N LYS A 58 0.85 10.27 -21.06
CA LYS A 58 -0.58 10.47 -20.81
C LYS A 58 -0.92 10.45 -19.32
N GLU A 59 -0.22 9.64 -18.54
CA GLU A 59 -0.58 9.40 -17.14
C GLU A 59 0.21 10.22 -16.14
N PHE A 60 1.48 10.46 -16.42
CA PHE A 60 2.43 11.18 -15.57
C PHE A 60 2.82 12.55 -16.11
N ARG A 61 2.41 12.91 -17.35
CA ARG A 61 2.83 14.11 -18.10
C ARG A 61 4.30 14.15 -18.53
N PHE A 62 5.07 13.14 -18.15
CA PHE A 62 6.46 12.93 -18.53
C PHE A 62 6.62 11.53 -19.10
N ASP A 63 7.56 11.35 -20.02
CA ASP A 63 7.99 10.02 -20.42
C ASP A 63 8.89 9.39 -19.34
N VAL A 64 9.23 8.11 -19.52
CA VAL A 64 10.08 7.37 -18.56
C VAL A 64 11.40 8.09 -18.30
N HIS A 65 12.03 8.63 -19.35
CA HIS A 65 13.30 9.35 -19.22
C HIS A 65 13.16 10.65 -18.42
N GLY A 66 12.07 11.39 -18.65
CA GLY A 66 11.73 12.59 -17.90
C GLY A 66 11.50 12.30 -16.42
N ILE A 67 10.85 11.19 -16.08
CA ILE A 67 10.66 10.76 -14.68
C ILE A 67 12.02 10.47 -14.02
N CYS A 68 12.87 9.66 -14.67
CA CYS A 68 14.21 9.36 -14.13
C CYS A 68 15.09 10.61 -14.02
N LEU A 69 14.96 11.56 -14.94
CA LEU A 69 15.66 12.84 -14.86
C LEU A 69 15.17 13.67 -13.67
N LEU A 70 13.86 13.72 -13.42
CA LEU A 70 13.29 14.43 -12.28
C LEU A 70 13.76 13.84 -10.95
N VAL A 71 13.81 12.51 -10.81
CA VAL A 71 14.39 11.83 -9.62
C VAL A 71 15.79 12.38 -9.31
N ARG A 72 16.65 12.45 -10.34
CA ARG A 72 18.03 12.94 -10.22
C ARG A 72 18.08 14.44 -9.89
N LEU A 73 17.29 15.26 -10.57
CA LEU A 73 17.26 16.71 -10.37
C LEU A 73 16.73 17.09 -8.99
N CYS A 74 15.78 16.32 -8.46
CA CYS A 74 15.24 16.50 -7.12
C CYS A 74 16.10 15.85 -6.02
N ALA A 75 17.21 15.20 -6.39
CA ALA A 75 18.10 14.48 -5.47
C ALA A 75 17.34 13.54 -4.52
N MET A 76 16.35 12.81 -5.06
CA MET A 76 15.54 11.89 -4.26
C MET A 76 16.37 10.66 -3.85
N PRO A 77 16.11 10.07 -2.67
CA PRO A 77 16.78 8.86 -2.22
C PRO A 77 16.32 7.65 -3.05
N ASP A 78 17.20 6.65 -3.26
CA ASP A 78 16.90 5.45 -4.08
C ASP A 78 15.65 4.68 -3.63
N THR A 79 15.30 4.76 -2.35
CA THR A 79 14.11 4.15 -1.77
C THR A 79 13.39 5.16 -0.91
N VAL A 80 12.07 5.22 -1.05
CA VAL A 80 11.18 6.02 -0.20
C VAL A 80 10.50 5.09 0.79
N ILE A 81 10.45 5.53 2.05
CA ILE A 81 9.76 4.84 3.14
C ILE A 81 8.66 5.77 3.64
N THR A 82 7.40 5.33 3.60
CA THR A 82 6.26 6.12 4.08
C THR A 82 6.19 6.09 5.60
N GLU A 83 5.37 6.97 6.19
CA GLU A 83 5.10 6.94 7.65
C GLU A 83 4.45 5.63 8.11
N ALA A 84 3.70 4.97 7.23
CA ALA A 84 3.13 3.65 7.46
C ALA A 84 4.16 2.50 7.36
N GLY A 85 5.42 2.82 7.02
CA GLY A 85 6.51 1.85 6.88
C GLY A 85 6.57 1.16 5.51
N ASP A 86 5.72 1.56 4.56
CA ASP A 86 5.75 1.01 3.21
C ASP A 86 6.99 1.47 2.46
N ARG A 87 7.63 0.53 1.77
CA ARG A 87 8.84 0.79 0.97
C ARG A 87 8.52 0.73 -0.52
N CYS A 88 8.98 1.73 -1.27
CA CYS A 88 8.91 1.75 -2.72
C CYS A 88 10.18 2.34 -3.34
N LEU A 89 10.42 1.99 -4.61
CA LEU A 89 11.49 2.58 -5.39
C LEU A 89 11.19 4.05 -5.66
N VAL A 90 12.24 4.85 -5.82
CA VAL A 90 12.13 6.30 -5.98
C VAL A 90 11.35 6.70 -7.24
N GLU A 91 11.50 5.94 -8.31
CA GLU A 91 10.78 6.14 -9.56
C GLU A 91 9.29 5.86 -9.40
N GLU A 92 8.93 4.82 -8.65
CA GLU A 92 7.55 4.50 -8.30
C GLU A 92 6.94 5.60 -7.43
N ALA A 93 7.66 6.07 -6.40
CA ALA A 93 7.22 7.15 -5.54
C ALA A 93 6.96 8.44 -6.33
N LEU A 94 7.87 8.81 -7.24
CA LEU A 94 7.68 9.97 -8.10
C LEU A 94 6.51 9.77 -9.07
N ALA A 95 6.36 8.59 -9.65
CA ALA A 95 5.24 8.27 -10.54
C ALA A 95 3.89 8.35 -9.81
N VAL A 96 3.79 7.90 -8.55
CA VAL A 96 2.60 8.07 -7.69
C VAL A 96 2.26 9.54 -7.54
N MET A 97 3.25 10.39 -7.21
CA MET A 97 3.05 11.83 -7.08
C MET A 97 2.60 12.48 -8.40
N LEU A 98 3.29 12.19 -9.51
CA LEU A 98 2.96 12.71 -10.82
C LEU A 98 1.56 12.28 -11.28
N TYR A 99 1.17 11.04 -10.99
CA TYR A 99 -0.15 10.51 -11.33
C TYR A 99 -1.29 11.18 -10.55
N ARG A 100 -1.02 11.63 -9.32
CA ARG A 100 -1.95 12.46 -8.51
C ARG A 100 -2.05 13.88 -9.02
N LEU A 101 -0.92 14.44 -9.46
CA LEU A 101 -0.87 15.81 -10.01
C LEU A 101 -1.40 15.90 -11.45
N SER A 102 -1.51 14.78 -12.17
CA SER A 102 -2.00 14.77 -13.55
C SER A 102 -3.50 15.04 -13.67
N TYR A 103 -4.29 14.60 -12.68
CA TYR A 103 -5.72 14.92 -12.52
C TYR A 103 -6.18 14.49 -11.11
N PRO A 104 -7.19 15.13 -10.49
CA PRO A 104 -7.71 14.69 -9.19
C PRO A 104 -8.20 13.23 -9.21
N LYS A 105 -7.59 12.37 -8.38
CA LYS A 105 -7.92 10.94 -8.25
C LYS A 105 -8.02 10.57 -6.78
N ARG A 106 -8.90 9.63 -6.44
CA ARG A 106 -8.94 9.08 -5.08
C ARG A 106 -7.77 8.11 -4.91
N LEU A 107 -7.23 8.01 -3.69
CA LEU A 107 -6.18 7.02 -3.39
C LEU A 107 -6.65 5.59 -3.68
N HIS A 108 -7.93 5.31 -3.44
CA HIS A 108 -8.56 4.04 -3.78
C HIS A 108 -8.45 3.72 -5.28
N ASP A 109 -8.72 4.69 -6.17
CA ASP A 109 -8.66 4.49 -7.62
C ASP A 109 -7.23 4.26 -8.12
N MET A 110 -6.23 4.63 -7.32
CA MET A 110 -4.82 4.43 -7.63
C MET A 110 -4.29 3.05 -7.19
N MET A 111 -5.00 2.36 -6.29
CA MET A 111 -4.59 1.05 -5.79
C MET A 111 -4.41 0.04 -6.91
N ASP A 112 -5.33 0.03 -7.88
CA ASP A 112 -5.27 -0.89 -9.03
C ASP A 112 -4.04 -0.67 -9.91
N LYS A 113 -3.58 0.58 -10.00
CA LYS A 113 -2.46 0.94 -10.86
C LYS A 113 -1.11 0.62 -10.23
N PHE A 114 -0.96 0.91 -8.94
CA PHE A 114 0.32 0.80 -8.26
C PHE A 114 0.44 -0.47 -7.40
N GLY A 115 -0.66 -1.19 -7.15
CA GLY A 115 -0.70 -2.35 -6.27
C GLY A 115 -0.28 -2.01 -4.84
N ARG A 116 -0.62 -0.81 -4.38
CA ARG A 116 -0.26 -0.26 -3.08
C ARG A 116 -1.51 0.08 -2.27
N SER A 117 -1.39 -0.02 -0.95
CA SER A 117 -2.44 0.37 -0.01
C SER A 117 -2.68 1.89 -0.04
N THR A 118 -3.83 2.37 0.45
CA THR A 118 -4.07 3.82 0.52
C THR A 118 -3.07 4.57 1.42
N PRO A 119 -2.58 4.03 2.56
CA PRO A 119 -1.50 4.67 3.33
C PRO A 119 -0.17 4.73 2.57
N ALA A 120 0.13 3.73 1.74
CA ALA A 120 1.34 3.75 0.91
C ALA A 120 1.28 4.81 -0.21
N LEU A 121 0.07 5.24 -0.60
CA LEU A 121 -0.17 6.20 -1.68
C LEU A 121 -0.39 7.64 -1.20
N SER A 122 -0.51 7.85 0.12
CA SER A 122 -0.87 9.13 0.74
C SER A 122 0.25 10.15 0.73
#